data_AF-A0A2V9ZC89-F1
#
_entry.id   AF-A0A2V9ZC89-F1
#
_cell.length_a   1.000
_cell.length_b   1.000
_cell.length_c   1.000
_cell.angle_alpha   90.00
_cell.angle_beta   90.00
_cell.angle_gamma   90.00
#
_symmetry.space_group_name_H-M   'P 1'
#
loop_
_entity.id
_entity.type
_entity.pdbx_description
1 polymer ?
#
loop_
_entity_poly.entity_id
_entity_poly.type
_entity_poly.pdbx_seq_one_letter_code
_entity_poly.pdbx_strand_id
1 'polypeptide(L)'
;MRVPQGPKVLFLVDNDPIEGVLHKLSLTGGAVQMARECAPGVLAEIRLHTSSGTVQAVVEMLAKNDRNAPEQPFRFVALGDDDQKLLVRAIKNLRKQGFGDAVEDAVE
;
A
#
# COMPACT_ATOMS: atom_id res chain seq x y z
N MET A 1 8.72 -2.43 -4.41
CA MET A 1 8.02 -3.57 -5.04
C MET A 1 6.86 -3.02 -5.86
N ARG A 2 6.85 -3.19 -7.18
CA ARG A 2 5.72 -2.83 -8.05
C ARG A 2 4.81 -4.06 -8.26
N VAL A 3 3.49 -3.93 -8.20
CA VAL A 3 2.53 -5.01 -8.42
C VAL A 3 1.90 -4.81 -9.81
N PRO A 4 2.28 -5.59 -10.83
CA PRO A 4 1.67 -5.56 -12.15
C PRO A 4 0.25 -6.14 -12.02
N GLN A 5 -0.76 -5.27 -12.13
CA GLN A 5 -2.15 -5.51 -11.71
C GLN A 5 -2.30 -5.71 -10.21
N GLY A 6 -2.00 -4.64 -9.47
CA GLY A 6 -2.20 -4.55 -8.04
C GLY A 6 -3.57 -5.02 -7.55
N PRO A 7 -3.67 -5.62 -6.35
CA PRO A 7 -4.96 -5.87 -5.76
C PRO A 7 -5.74 -4.56 -5.63
N LYS A 8 -7.04 -4.62 -5.92
CA LYS A 8 -7.95 -3.53 -5.58
C LYS A 8 -7.98 -3.38 -4.07
N VAL A 9 -7.87 -2.15 -3.62
CA VAL A 9 -7.84 -1.77 -2.22
C VAL A 9 -8.84 -0.65 -1.99
N LEU A 10 -9.46 -0.68 -0.81
CA LEU A 10 -10.43 0.33 -0.40
C LEU A 10 -9.83 1.17 0.71
N PHE A 11 -9.88 2.47 0.52
CA PHE A 11 -9.55 3.47 1.54
C PHE A 11 -10.84 4.10 2.02
N LEU A 12 -11.01 4.25 3.33
CA LEU A 12 -12.11 5.01 3.92
C LEU A 12 -11.53 6.32 4.45
N VAL A 13 -11.90 7.43 3.81
CA VAL A 13 -11.49 8.78 4.18
C VAL A 13 -12.74 9.51 4.67
N ASP A 14 -12.82 9.85 5.96
CA ASP A 14 -14.00 10.53 6.53
C ASP A 14 -15.34 9.81 6.21
N ASN A 15 -15.34 8.47 6.22
CA ASN A 15 -16.43 7.58 5.78
C ASN A 15 -16.73 7.57 4.27
N ASP A 16 -15.96 8.27 3.44
CA ASP A 16 -16.04 8.20 1.98
C ASP A 16 -15.13 7.06 1.45
N PRO A 17 -15.70 6.02 0.80
CA PRO A 17 -14.92 4.95 0.20
C PRO A 17 -14.24 5.41 -1.09
N ILE A 18 -12.91 5.29 -1.13
CA ILE A 18 -12.08 5.58 -2.30
C ILE A 18 -11.39 4.28 -2.72
N GLU A 19 -11.75 3.80 -3.92
CA GLU A 19 -11.10 2.66 -4.54
C GLU A 19 -9.71 3.04 -5.08
N GLY A 20 -8.78 2.11 -5.01
CA GLY A 20 -7.47 2.24 -5.62
C GLY A 20 -6.86 0.90 -6.01
N VAL A 21 -5.81 0.96 -6.82
CA VAL A 21 -5.00 -0.19 -7.21
C VAL A 21 -3.66 -0.10 -6.52
N LEU A 22 -3.32 -1.10 -5.70
CA LEU A 22 -2.08 -1.08 -4.92
C LEU A 22 -0.88 -1.40 -5.82
N HIS A 23 -0.06 -0.40 -6.11
CA HIS A 23 1.12 -0.57 -6.94
C HIS A 23 2.35 -0.95 -6.13
N LYS A 24 2.51 -0.43 -4.91
CA LYS A 24 3.64 -0.77 -4.05
C LYS A 24 3.17 -1.04 -2.63
N LEU A 25 3.79 -2.03 -1.99
CA LEU A 25 3.57 -2.34 -0.58
C LEU A 25 4.91 -2.65 0.09
N SER A 26 5.09 -2.09 1.29
CA SER A 26 6.22 -2.33 2.18
C SER A 26 5.71 -2.50 3.62
N LEU A 27 6.63 -2.66 4.57
CA LEU A 27 6.28 -2.72 6.00
C LEU A 27 5.86 -1.36 6.59
N THR A 28 6.20 -0.27 5.91
CA THR A 28 5.96 1.10 6.41
C THR A 28 4.94 1.87 5.58
N GLY A 29 4.53 1.35 4.44
CA GLY A 29 3.53 2.00 3.61
C GLY A 29 3.45 1.40 2.21
N GLY A 30 3.15 2.25 1.24
CA GLY A 30 2.98 1.81 -0.13
C GLY A 30 2.72 2.95 -1.10
N ALA A 31 2.34 2.57 -2.31
CA ALA A 31 1.89 3.49 -3.34
C ALA A 31 0.65 2.92 -4.00
N VAL A 32 -0.36 3.75 -4.19
CA VAL A 32 -1.66 3.37 -4.74
C VAL A 32 -2.01 4.30 -5.89
N GLN A 33 -2.54 3.74 -6.97
CA GLN A 33 -3.24 4.52 -7.97
C GLN A 33 -4.71 4.63 -7.55
N MET A 34 -5.10 5.77 -6.98
CA MET A 34 -6.46 6.00 -6.48
C MET A 34 -7.40 6.48 -7.59
N ALA A 35 -8.68 6.16 -7.49
CA ALA A 35 -9.71 6.73 -8.37
C ALA A 35 -9.85 8.26 -8.18
N ARG A 36 -9.59 8.75 -6.97
CA ARG A 36 -9.55 10.17 -6.61
C ARG A 36 -8.36 10.42 -5.68
N GLU A 37 -7.55 11.43 -6.01
CA GLU A 37 -6.42 11.82 -5.17
C GLU A 37 -6.89 12.40 -3.84
N CYS A 38 -6.15 12.10 -2.78
CA CYS A 38 -6.36 12.70 -1.47
C CYS A 38 -5.38 13.85 -1.24
N ALA A 39 -5.77 14.86 -0.47
CA ALA A 39 -4.82 15.88 -0.03
C ALA A 39 -3.70 15.25 0.83
N PRO A 40 -2.45 15.73 0.74
CA PRO A 40 -1.38 15.27 1.63
C PRO A 40 -1.74 15.53 3.10
N GLY A 41 -1.44 14.58 3.98
CA GLY A 41 -1.76 14.62 5.41
C GLY A 41 -3.15 14.06 5.76
N VAL A 42 -3.97 13.70 4.77
CA VAL A 42 -5.24 13.00 5.00
C VAL A 42 -5.00 11.63 5.61
N LEU A 43 -5.74 11.31 6.66
CA LEU A 43 -5.76 9.97 7.24
C LEU A 43 -6.86 9.13 6.59
N ALA A 44 -6.56 7.87 6.33
CA ALA A 44 -7.49 6.92 5.74
C ALA A 44 -7.37 5.55 6.42
N GLU A 45 -8.47 4.86 6.60
CA GLU A 45 -8.44 3.44 6.95
C GLU A 45 -8.28 2.61 5.68
N ILE A 46 -7.38 1.63 5.68
CA ILE A 46 -7.18 0.71 4.56
C ILE A 46 -7.46 -0.72 5.01
N ARG A 47 -8.12 -1.50 4.15
CA ARG A 47 -8.23 -2.96 4.29
C ARG A 47 -7.54 -3.65 3.13
N LEU A 48 -6.52 -4.44 3.45
CA LEU A 48 -5.79 -5.25 2.48
C LEU A 48 -6.21 -6.70 2.65
N HIS A 49 -6.89 -7.25 1.66
CA HIS A 49 -7.21 -8.68 1.63
C HIS A 49 -6.02 -9.45 1.07
N THR A 50 -5.41 -10.28 1.90
CA THR A 50 -4.22 -11.07 1.55
C THR A 50 -4.53 -12.56 1.71
N SER A 51 -3.72 -13.43 1.08
CA SER A 51 -3.84 -14.88 1.26
C SER A 51 -3.63 -15.35 2.70
N SER A 52 -3.04 -14.51 3.57
CA SER A 52 -2.77 -14.80 4.97
C SER A 52 -3.84 -14.27 5.92
N GLY A 53 -4.80 -13.47 5.42
CA GLY A 53 -5.80 -12.76 6.21
C GLY A 53 -6.01 -11.33 5.74
N THR A 54 -6.93 -10.63 6.40
CA THR A 54 -7.17 -9.20 6.14
C THR A 54 -6.29 -8.38 7.07
N VAL A 55 -5.51 -7.45 6.50
CA VAL A 55 -4.73 -6.46 7.26
C VAL A 55 -5.53 -5.17 7.31
N GLN A 56 -5.78 -4.67 8.51
CA GLN A 56 -6.40 -3.37 8.76
C GLN A 56 -5.35 -2.38 9.27
N ALA A 57 -5.35 -1.18 8.70
CA ALA A 57 -4.41 -0.14 9.12
C ALA A 57 -5.01 1.26 8.92
N VAL A 58 -4.50 2.23 9.68
CA VAL A 58 -4.65 3.64 9.36
C VAL A 58 -3.40 4.10 8.63
N VAL A 59 -3.60 4.81 7.53
CA VAL A 59 -2.54 5.37 6.70
C VAL A 59 -2.67 6.87 6.60
N GLU A 60 -1.54 7.54 6.38
CA GLU A 60 -1.50 8.92 5.96
C GLU A 60 -1.14 9.00 4.48
N MET A 61 -1.93 9.76 3.74
CA MET A 61 -1.72 10.05 2.33
C MET A 61 -0.61 11.09 2.19
N LEU A 62 0.41 10.76 1.40
CA LEU A 62 1.59 11.60 1.23
C LEU A 62 1.52 12.38 -0.09
N ALA A 63 2.31 13.46 -0.15
CA ALA A 63 2.48 14.22 -1.39
C ALA A 63 3.21 13.37 -2.44
N LYS A 64 2.78 13.47 -3.70
CA LYS A 64 3.51 12.89 -4.83
C LYS A 64 4.76 13.71 -5.10
N ASN A 65 5.90 13.04 -5.31
CA ASN A 65 7.13 13.72 -5.74
C ASN A 65 6.99 14.36 -7.12
N ASP A 66 6.19 13.76 -8.00
CA ASP A 66 5.85 14.30 -9.31
C ASP A 66 4.32 14.41 -9.42
N ARG A 67 3.81 15.59 -9.80
CA ARG A 67 2.36 15.83 -9.90
C ARG A 67 1.68 14.96 -10.95
N ASN A 68 2.40 14.55 -11.99
CA ASN A 68 1.89 13.70 -13.06
C ASN A 68 2.05 12.21 -12.74
N ALA A 69 2.68 11.85 -11.62
CA ALA A 69 2.76 10.46 -11.19
C ALA A 69 1.34 9.91 -10.97
N PRO A 70 1.02 8.74 -11.54
CA PRO A 70 -0.29 8.11 -11.37
C PRO A 70 -0.48 7.51 -9.97
N GLU A 71 0.61 7.33 -9.23
CA GLU A 71 0.62 6.67 -7.92
C GLU A 71 0.76 7.71 -6.80
N GLN A 72 -0.16 7.68 -5.84
CA GLN A 72 -0.08 8.44 -4.60
C GLN A 72 0.60 7.59 -3.50
N PRO A 73 1.70 8.06 -2.90
CA PRO A 73 2.33 7.38 -1.78
C PRO A 73 1.49 7.50 -0.50
N PHE A 74 1.59 6.49 0.36
CA PHE A 74 1.00 6.51 1.71
C PHE A 74 1.96 5.85 2.71
N ARG A 75 1.83 6.20 4.00
CA ARG A 75 2.53 5.54 5.11
C ARG A 75 1.56 4.99 6.13
N PHE A 76 1.89 3.86 6.77
CA PHE A 76 1.15 3.37 7.92
C PHE A 76 1.40 4.28 9.13
N VAL A 77 0.33 4.71 9.79
CA VAL A 77 0.40 5.49 11.04
C VAL A 77 -0.13 4.71 12.24
N ALA A 78 -1.07 3.78 12.01
CA ALA A 78 -1.52 2.84 13.02
C ALA A 78 -1.71 1.46 12.39
N LEU A 79 -1.11 0.44 13.01
CA LEU A 79 -1.18 -0.96 12.59
C LEU A 79 -1.09 -1.81 13.86
N GLY A 80 -2.12 -2.63 14.12
CA GLY A 80 -2.10 -3.53 15.28
C GLY A 80 -1.03 -4.61 15.15
N ASP A 81 -0.55 -5.16 16.26
CA ASP A 81 0.48 -6.22 16.27
C ASP A 81 0.10 -7.44 15.40
N ASP A 82 -1.16 -7.86 15.44
CA ASP A 82 -1.63 -8.99 14.64
C ASP A 82 -1.72 -8.64 13.15
N ASP A 83 -2.20 -7.44 12.82
CA ASP A 83 -2.16 -6.91 11.46
C ASP A 83 -0.73 -6.75 10.94
N GLN A 84 0.22 -6.39 11.79
CA GLN A 84 1.63 -6.31 11.44
C GLN A 84 2.19 -7.69 11.09
N LYS A 85 1.88 -8.72 11.88
CA LYS A 85 2.29 -10.11 11.57
C LYS A 85 1.66 -10.57 10.24
N LEU A 86 0.40 -10.22 9.99
CA LEU A 86 -0.30 -10.53 8.75
C LEU A 86 0.35 -9.80 7.56
N LEU A 87 0.69 -8.51 7.70
CA LEU A 87 1.37 -7.71 6.68
C LEU A 87 2.74 -8.31 6.34
N VAL A 88 3.53 -8.68 7.35
CA VAL A 88 4.83 -9.35 7.16
C VAL A 88 4.66 -10.65 6.39
N ARG A 89 3.67 -11.48 6.75
CA ARG A 89 3.38 -12.74 6.05
C ARG A 89 2.91 -12.49 4.62
N ALA A 90 2.04 -11.50 4.40
CA ALA A 90 1.55 -11.13 3.10
C ALA A 90 2.68 -10.68 2.17
N ILE A 91 3.58 -9.80 2.64
CA ILE A 91 4.74 -9.35 1.86
C ILE A 91 5.68 -10.53 1.55
N LYS A 92 5.93 -11.42 2.51
CA LYS A 92 6.72 -12.64 2.28
C LYS A 92 6.09 -13.53 1.21
N ASN A 93 4.77 -13.70 1.22
CA ASN A 93 4.05 -14.52 0.24
C ASN A 93 4.03 -13.87 -1.15
N LEU A 94 3.82 -12.55 -1.22
CA LEU A 94 3.89 -11.80 -2.47
C LEU A 94 5.27 -11.93 -3.13
N ARG A 95 6.35 -11.83 -2.35
CA ARG A 95 7.73 -12.08 -2.84
C ARG A 95 7.91 -13.51 -3.38
N LYS A 96 7.38 -14.51 -2.68
CA LYS A 96 7.46 -15.92 -3.12
C LYS A 96 6.70 -16.17 -4.43
N GLN A 97 5.66 -15.39 -4.70
CA GLN A 97 4.85 -15.48 -5.92
C GLN A 97 5.49 -14.75 -7.11
N GLY A 98 6.74 -14.27 -6.98
CA GLY A 98 7.45 -13.56 -8.05
C GLY A 98 7.06 -12.08 -8.17
N PHE A 99 6.19 -11.58 -7.30
CA PHE A 99 5.93 -10.14 -7.16
C PHE A 99 7.00 -9.54 -6.26
N GLY A 100 8.17 -9.31 -6.82
CA GLY A 100 9.33 -8.80 -6.11
C GLY A 100 10.33 -8.36 -7.15
N ASP A 101 10.25 -7.10 -7.55
CA ASP A 101 11.33 -6.44 -8.28
C ASP A 101 12.61 -6.69 -7.47
N ALA A 102 13.48 -7.55 -8.02
CA ALA A 102 14.85 -7.64 -7.58
C ALA A 102 15.39 -6.22 -7.71
N VAL A 103 15.72 -5.60 -6.57
CA VAL A 103 16.72 -4.54 -6.63
C VAL A 103 17.95 -5.24 -7.18
N GLU A 104 18.20 -5.02 -8.47
CA GLU A 104 19.49 -5.37 -9.06
C GLU A 104 20.53 -4.67 -8.19
N ASP A 105 21.40 -5.52 -7.69
CA ASP A 105 22.63 -5.24 -6.99
C ASP A 105 23.46 -4.30 -7.87
N ALA A 106 23.32 -2.98 -7.66
CA ALA A 106 24.33 -2.04 -8.10
C ALA A 106 25.46 -2.07 -7.05
N VAL A 107 26.23 -3.16 -7.08
CA VAL A 107 27.63 -3.13 -6.64
C VAL A 107 28.44 -2.59 -7.81
N GLU A 108 29.04 -1.43 -7.60
CA GLU A 108 30.19 -0.98 -8.39
C GLU A 108 31.47 -1.40 -7.65
#